data_AF-A0A0N1J2C1-F1
#
_entry.id   AF-A0A0N1J2C1-F1
#
_cell.length_a   1.000
_cell.length_b   1.000
_cell.length_c   1.000
_cell.angle_alpha   90.00
_cell.angle_beta   90.00
_cell.angle_gamma   90.00
#
_symmetry.space_group_name_H-M   'P 1'
#
loop_
_entity.id
_entity.type
_entity.pdbx_description
1 polymer ?
#
loop_
_entity_poly.entity_id
_entity_poly.type
_entity_poly.pdbx_seq_one_letter_code
_entity_poly.pdbx_strand_id
1 'polypeptide(L)'
;MLNPERIPLVIWGASSAVGSYAIQLAKRVNIHPLICIAGRAQEHVESLIDRGKGDTVIDYRKGRNTVVQEIKECLGDKNLECAFDAISEGGSYQTVCEVLDKTTGKITLIIPAQSYSDIPKSITKSVTTVASIHEDLRDFGYVYTTYFSKGLKDGWLKAHPQEVIPGGLEDIEKGLMNLENGTASAVKYVYRIADTPGVES
;
A
#
# COMPACT_ATOMS: atom_id res chain seq x y z
N MET A 1 -24.77 10.81 16.23
CA MET A 1 -23.31 10.74 15.98
C MET A 1 -23.04 11.59 14.75
N LEU A 2 -22.16 12.59 14.84
CA LEU A 2 -21.73 13.35 13.67
C LEU A 2 -21.14 12.35 12.68
N ASN A 3 -21.67 12.29 11.46
CA ASN A 3 -21.10 11.47 10.40
C ASN A 3 -19.83 12.21 9.99
N PRO A 4 -18.61 11.78 10.38
CA PRO A 4 -17.42 12.47 9.96
C PRO A 4 -17.42 12.48 8.44
N GLU A 5 -17.09 13.62 7.85
CA GLU A 5 -17.05 13.77 6.40
C GLU A 5 -16.16 12.65 5.83
N ARG A 6 -16.71 11.90 4.86
CA ARG A 6 -16.01 10.77 4.24
C ARG A 6 -14.82 11.31 3.44
N ILE A 7 -13.60 11.00 3.89
CA ILE A 7 -12.33 11.43 3.27
C ILE A 7 -11.92 10.40 2.21
N PRO A 8 -12.00 10.72 0.91
CA PRO A 8 -11.50 9.84 -0.14
C PRO A 8 -9.98 9.65 -0.01
N LEU A 9 -9.51 8.42 -0.19
CA LEU A 9 -8.08 8.10 -0.15
C LEU A 9 -7.73 7.20 -1.34
N VAL A 10 -6.80 7.67 -2.18
CA VAL A 10 -6.18 6.80 -3.19
C VAL A 10 -5.05 5.99 -2.55
N ILE A 11 -5.04 4.68 -2.78
CA ILE A 11 -3.94 3.79 -2.40
C ILE A 11 -3.40 3.13 -3.67
N TRP A 12 -2.25 3.60 -4.17
CA TRP A 12 -1.59 2.97 -5.30
C TRP A 12 -0.73 1.79 -4.84
N GLY A 13 -0.80 0.67 -5.57
CA GLY A 13 -0.14 -0.58 -5.16
C GLY A 13 -0.91 -1.32 -4.06
N ALA A 14 -2.24 -1.23 -4.08
CA ALA A 14 -3.13 -1.75 -3.04
C ALA A 14 -2.96 -3.26 -2.76
N SER A 15 -2.55 -4.06 -3.75
CA SER A 15 -2.31 -5.51 -3.59
C SER A 15 -0.91 -5.85 -3.06
N SER A 16 -0.01 -4.87 -2.92
CA SER A 16 1.29 -5.09 -2.27
C SER A 16 1.11 -5.31 -0.77
N ALA A 17 2.15 -5.82 -0.09
CA ALA A 17 2.13 -5.93 1.37
C ALA A 17 1.90 -4.56 2.04
N VAL A 18 2.60 -3.52 1.59
CA VAL A 18 2.48 -2.16 2.14
C VAL A 18 1.08 -1.58 1.89
N GLY A 19 0.56 -1.69 0.67
CA GLY A 19 -0.79 -1.23 0.32
C GLY A 19 -1.89 -1.97 1.07
N SER A 20 -1.75 -3.28 1.27
CA SER A 20 -2.71 -4.11 2.02
C SER A 20 -2.81 -3.68 3.49
N TYR A 21 -1.69 -3.35 4.13
CA TYR A 21 -1.72 -2.81 5.49
C TYR A 21 -2.27 -1.39 5.55
N ALA A 22 -2.00 -0.55 4.54
CA ALA A 22 -2.60 0.79 4.46
C ALA A 22 -4.13 0.74 4.36
N ILE A 23 -4.69 -0.20 3.58
CA ILE A 23 -6.15 -0.44 3.53
C ILE A 23 -6.70 -0.78 4.91
N GLN A 24 -6.07 -1.72 5.62
CA GLN A 24 -6.52 -2.14 6.94
C GLN A 24 -6.50 -0.99 7.96
N LEU A 25 -5.46 -0.16 7.93
CA LEU A 25 -5.36 1.02 8.80
C LEU A 25 -6.39 2.09 8.44
N ALA A 26 -6.59 2.37 7.16
CA ALA A 26 -7.59 3.34 6.70
C ALA A 26 -9.01 2.92 7.11
N LYS A 27 -9.35 1.64 6.93
CA LYS A 27 -10.61 1.05 7.40
C LYS A 27 -10.75 1.15 8.92
N ARG A 28 -9.66 0.91 9.67
CA ARG A 28 -9.67 0.95 11.13
C ARG A 28 -10.06 2.33 11.67
N VAL A 29 -9.73 3.40 10.96
CA VAL A 29 -10.11 4.78 11.29
C VAL A 29 -11.29 5.31 10.46
N ASN A 30 -12.01 4.43 9.75
CA ASN A 30 -13.19 4.74 8.95
C ASN A 30 -12.95 5.79 7.83
N ILE A 31 -11.76 5.79 7.24
CA ILE A 31 -11.46 6.54 6.00
C ILE A 31 -12.09 5.81 4.82
N HIS A 32 -12.97 6.50 4.10
CA HIS A 32 -13.70 6.01 2.93
C HIS A 32 -14.14 7.20 2.06
N PRO A 33 -14.34 7.02 0.74
CA PRO A 33 -14.05 5.80 -0.02
C PRO A 33 -12.55 5.55 -0.19
N LEU A 34 -12.15 4.28 -0.15
CA LEU A 34 -10.84 3.83 -0.56
C LEU A 34 -10.85 3.59 -2.07
N ILE A 35 -9.98 4.28 -2.80
CA ILE A 35 -9.80 4.11 -4.24
C ILE A 35 -8.49 3.35 -4.43
N CYS A 36 -8.60 2.03 -4.48
CA CYS A 36 -7.46 1.11 -4.47
C CYS A 36 -7.00 0.80 -5.90
N ILE A 37 -5.76 1.13 -6.23
CA ILE A 37 -5.20 0.84 -7.55
C ILE A 37 -4.38 -0.47 -7.49
N ALA A 38 -4.80 -1.48 -8.25
CA ALA A 38 -4.17 -2.82 -8.24
C ALA A 38 -4.27 -3.53 -9.59
N GLY A 39 -3.25 -4.35 -9.91
CA GLY A 39 -3.13 -5.05 -11.19
C GLY A 39 -3.74 -6.45 -11.17
N ARG A 40 -2.90 -7.50 -11.29
CA ARG A 40 -3.38 -8.90 -11.36
C ARG A 40 -4.13 -9.38 -10.12
N ALA A 41 -3.68 -8.99 -8.92
CA ALA A 41 -4.22 -9.47 -7.65
C ALA A 41 -5.35 -8.58 -7.08
N GLN A 42 -6.33 -8.22 -7.91
CA GLN A 42 -7.47 -7.40 -7.46
C GLN A 42 -8.37 -8.17 -6.48
N GLU A 43 -8.55 -9.47 -6.65
CA GLU A 43 -9.36 -10.30 -5.74
C GLU A 43 -8.86 -10.25 -4.29
N HIS A 44 -7.54 -10.19 -4.10
CA HIS A 44 -6.95 -9.96 -2.77
C HIS A 44 -7.39 -8.61 -2.19
N VAL A 45 -7.37 -7.55 -2.99
CA VAL A 45 -7.82 -6.21 -2.56
C VAL A 45 -9.31 -6.18 -2.28
N GLU A 46 -10.14 -6.84 -3.11
CA GLU A 46 -11.58 -6.98 -2.88
C GLU A 46 -11.88 -7.60 -1.51
N SER A 47 -11.09 -8.59 -1.10
CA SER A 47 -11.23 -9.20 0.24
C SER A 47 -10.94 -8.25 1.40
N LEU A 48 -10.25 -7.13 1.13
CA LEU A 48 -9.83 -6.16 2.13
C LEU A 48 -10.72 -4.93 2.21
N ILE A 49 -11.48 -4.57 1.18
CA ILE A 49 -12.26 -3.32 1.11
C ILE A 49 -13.74 -3.51 1.49
N ASP A 50 -14.54 -2.44 1.49
CA ASP A 50 -15.99 -2.47 1.68
C ASP A 50 -16.70 -1.64 0.59
N ARG A 51 -17.22 -2.32 -0.43
CA ARG A 51 -17.97 -1.70 -1.55
C ARG A 51 -19.19 -0.90 -1.04
N GLY A 52 -19.80 -1.29 0.08
CA GLY A 52 -20.94 -0.58 0.67
C GLY A 52 -20.59 0.81 1.21
N LYS A 53 -19.30 1.07 1.48
CA LYS A 53 -18.80 2.38 1.87
C LYS A 53 -18.29 3.22 0.69
N GLY A 54 -18.43 2.70 -0.54
CA GLY A 54 -17.96 3.32 -1.76
C GLY A 54 -16.50 2.99 -2.10
N ASP A 55 -15.89 2.03 -1.40
CA ASP A 55 -14.55 1.60 -1.75
C ASP A 55 -14.55 0.94 -3.13
N THR A 56 -13.45 1.07 -3.86
CA THR A 56 -13.31 0.52 -5.20
C THR A 56 -11.92 0.01 -5.49
N VAL A 57 -11.84 -0.87 -6.49
CA VAL A 57 -10.59 -1.33 -7.08
C VAL A 57 -10.54 -0.92 -8.54
N ILE A 58 -9.44 -0.27 -8.94
CA ILE A 58 -9.17 0.20 -10.30
C ILE A 58 -7.92 -0.50 -10.83
N ASP A 59 -8.01 -1.00 -12.06
CA ASP A 59 -6.92 -1.71 -12.71
C ASP A 59 -5.97 -0.77 -13.43
N TYR A 60 -4.75 -0.59 -12.90
CA TYR A 60 -3.76 0.28 -13.54
C TYR A 60 -3.32 -0.18 -14.94
N ARG A 61 -3.51 -1.47 -15.26
CA ARG A 61 -3.12 -2.05 -16.55
C ARG A 61 -4.00 -1.56 -17.70
N LYS A 62 -5.17 -0.96 -17.40
CA LYS A 62 -6.04 -0.29 -18.39
C LYS A 62 -5.45 1.00 -18.95
N GLY A 63 -4.30 1.42 -18.44
CA GLY A 63 -3.58 2.62 -18.89
C GLY A 63 -3.95 3.86 -18.10
N ARG A 64 -3.00 4.81 -18.07
CA ARG A 64 -3.03 6.03 -17.25
C ARG A 64 -4.32 6.83 -17.39
N ASN A 65 -4.76 7.11 -18.62
CA ASN A 65 -5.95 7.93 -18.88
C ASN A 65 -7.22 7.28 -18.30
N THR A 66 -7.36 5.97 -18.47
CA THR A 66 -8.49 5.19 -17.93
C THR A 66 -8.50 5.24 -16.41
N VAL A 67 -7.33 5.08 -15.77
CA VAL A 67 -7.19 5.16 -14.31
C VAL A 67 -7.60 6.54 -13.80
N VAL A 68 -7.09 7.61 -14.42
CA VAL A 68 -7.44 8.99 -14.05
C VAL A 68 -8.94 9.23 -14.18
N GLN A 69 -9.57 8.73 -15.24
CA GLN A 69 -11.01 8.83 -15.45
C GLN A 69 -11.79 8.05 -14.38
N GLU A 70 -11.46 6.79 -14.14
CA GLU A 70 -12.13 5.95 -13.13
C GLU A 70 -12.00 6.55 -11.72
N ILE A 71 -10.83 7.15 -11.37
CA ILE A 71 -10.68 7.85 -10.09
C ILE A 71 -11.64 9.06 -10.02
N LYS A 72 -11.71 9.89 -11.06
CA LYS A 72 -12.62 11.05 -11.11
C LYS A 72 -14.08 10.64 -11.00
N GLU A 73 -14.48 9.57 -11.69
CA GLU A 73 -15.84 9.02 -11.59
C GLU A 73 -16.18 8.57 -10.17
N CYS A 74 -15.23 7.95 -9.46
CA CYS A 74 -15.42 7.55 -8.06
C CYS A 74 -15.51 8.74 -7.10
N LEU A 75 -14.84 9.84 -7.41
CA LEU A 75 -14.87 11.07 -6.61
C LEU A 75 -16.16 11.88 -6.82
N GLY A 76 -16.72 11.86 -8.03
CA GLY A 76 -17.80 12.75 -8.41
C GLY A 76 -17.37 14.22 -8.25
N ASP A 77 -18.14 15.00 -7.49
CA ASP A 77 -17.85 16.42 -7.23
C ASP A 77 -16.85 16.66 -6.08
N LYS A 78 -16.30 15.59 -5.46
CA LYS A 78 -15.39 15.71 -4.33
C LYS A 78 -13.94 15.92 -4.79
N ASN A 79 -13.21 16.73 -4.03
CA ASN A 79 -11.76 16.86 -4.20
C ASN A 79 -11.04 15.68 -3.56
N LEU A 80 -9.96 15.23 -4.20
CA LEU A 80 -9.04 14.25 -3.64
C LEU A 80 -7.87 14.95 -2.96
N GLU A 81 -7.87 14.96 -1.62
CA GLU A 81 -6.80 15.63 -0.86
C GLU A 81 -5.66 14.68 -0.48
N CYS A 82 -5.92 13.38 -0.36
CA CYS A 82 -4.96 12.44 0.22
C CYS A 82 -4.70 11.27 -0.73
N ALA A 83 -3.41 10.95 -0.90
CA ALA A 83 -2.99 9.73 -1.57
C ALA A 83 -1.79 9.08 -0.88
N PHE A 84 -1.78 7.74 -0.91
CA PHE A 84 -0.64 6.93 -0.51
C PHE A 84 -0.18 6.09 -1.68
N ASP A 85 1.07 6.24 -2.07
CA ASP A 85 1.66 5.48 -3.16
C ASP A 85 2.70 4.49 -2.63
N ALA A 86 2.26 3.23 -2.55
CA ALA A 86 3.07 2.11 -2.07
C ALA A 86 3.97 1.50 -3.16
N ILE A 87 4.12 2.16 -4.31
CA ILE A 87 5.00 1.75 -5.41
C ILE A 87 6.06 2.82 -5.68
N SER A 88 5.65 4.10 -5.76
CA SER A 88 6.54 5.28 -5.94
C SER A 88 7.37 5.30 -7.23
N GLU A 89 7.13 4.38 -8.16
CA GLU A 89 7.85 4.22 -9.43
C GLU A 89 6.88 3.95 -10.59
N GLY A 90 7.40 3.87 -11.83
CA GLY A 90 6.62 3.43 -12.99
C GLY A 90 5.44 4.35 -13.37
N GLY A 91 5.52 5.65 -13.05
CA GLY A 91 4.45 6.60 -13.38
C GLY A 91 3.30 6.66 -12.37
N SER A 92 3.39 5.91 -11.26
CA SER A 92 2.36 5.81 -10.22
C SER A 92 1.98 7.18 -9.64
N TYR A 93 2.93 7.86 -8.99
CA TYR A 93 2.68 9.17 -8.38
C TYR A 93 2.33 10.25 -9.41
N GLN A 94 2.87 10.20 -10.63
CA GLN A 94 2.50 11.14 -11.69
C GLN A 94 1.02 10.99 -12.05
N THR A 95 0.52 9.76 -12.14
CA THR A 95 -0.90 9.47 -12.41
C THR A 95 -1.79 9.99 -11.28
N VAL A 96 -1.40 9.73 -10.04
CA VAL A 96 -2.13 10.24 -8.85
C VAL A 96 -2.13 11.77 -8.79
N CYS A 97 -1.01 12.41 -9.11
CA CYS A 97 -0.89 13.87 -9.08
C CYS A 97 -1.75 14.57 -10.13
N GLU A 98 -2.30 13.89 -11.14
CA GLU A 98 -3.27 14.47 -12.07
C GLU A 98 -4.63 14.71 -11.41
N VAL A 99 -5.04 13.83 -10.51
CA VAL A 99 -6.35 13.84 -9.86
C VAL A 99 -6.32 14.47 -8.47
N LEU A 100 -5.15 14.53 -7.84
CA LEU A 100 -4.99 15.18 -6.54
C LEU A 100 -5.30 16.68 -6.62
N ASP A 101 -5.93 17.20 -5.58
CA ASP A 101 -6.20 18.63 -5.43
C ASP A 101 -4.91 19.44 -5.54
N LYS A 102 -4.94 20.52 -6.33
CA LYS A 102 -3.72 21.29 -6.64
C LYS A 102 -3.33 22.24 -5.53
N THR A 103 -4.16 22.44 -4.52
CA THR A 103 -3.95 23.43 -3.46
C THR A 103 -3.84 22.76 -2.08
N THR A 104 -4.65 21.74 -1.80
CA THR A 104 -4.66 21.02 -0.52
C THR A 104 -4.08 19.61 -0.60
N GLY A 105 -3.76 19.14 -1.81
CA GLY A 105 -3.29 17.78 -2.08
C GLY A 105 -2.05 17.39 -1.29
N LYS A 106 -2.08 16.18 -0.73
CA LYS A 106 -1.02 15.52 0.02
C LYS A 106 -0.78 14.12 -0.53
N ILE A 107 0.47 13.83 -0.86
CA ILE A 107 0.91 12.50 -1.26
C ILE A 107 2.09 12.05 -0.40
N THR A 108 2.08 10.81 0.04
CA THR A 108 3.27 10.18 0.63
C THR A 108 3.69 8.94 -0.16
N LEU A 109 5.00 8.81 -0.28
CA LEU A 109 5.73 7.84 -1.12
C LEU A 109 6.61 6.98 -0.20
N ILE A 110 7.09 5.83 -0.68
CA ILE A 110 7.88 4.90 0.13
C ILE A 110 9.32 4.69 -0.37
N ILE A 111 9.63 5.05 -1.62
CA ILE A 111 10.99 4.91 -2.19
C ILE A 111 11.63 6.29 -2.29
N PRO A 112 12.72 6.59 -1.57
CA PRO A 112 13.49 7.82 -1.76
C PRO A 112 14.04 7.95 -3.18
N ALA A 113 13.89 9.12 -3.79
CA ALA A 113 14.43 9.42 -5.12
C ALA A 113 15.31 10.67 -5.09
N GLN A 114 16.22 10.80 -6.07
CA GLN A 114 17.05 12.00 -6.23
C GLN A 114 16.20 13.26 -6.45
N SER A 115 15.07 13.12 -7.14
CA SER A 115 14.12 14.19 -7.40
C SER A 115 12.70 13.66 -7.55
N TYR A 116 11.72 14.47 -7.14
CA TYR A 116 10.31 14.31 -7.50
C TYR A 116 9.79 15.56 -8.23
N SER A 117 10.58 16.05 -9.19
CA SER A 117 10.26 17.28 -9.94
C SER A 117 8.92 17.23 -10.68
N ASP A 118 8.41 16.03 -10.97
CA ASP A 118 7.12 15.85 -11.64
C ASP A 118 5.93 16.03 -10.69
N ILE A 119 6.16 16.12 -9.37
CA ILE A 119 5.12 16.46 -8.41
C ILE A 119 4.96 17.98 -8.39
N PRO A 120 3.77 18.52 -8.70
CA PRO A 120 3.50 19.95 -8.62
C PRO A 120 3.90 20.53 -7.26
N LYS A 121 4.60 21.68 -7.25
CA LYS A 121 5.09 22.32 -6.02
C LYS A 121 3.98 22.68 -5.02
N SER A 122 2.75 22.80 -5.49
CA SER A 122 1.57 23.10 -4.68
C SER A 122 1.00 21.88 -3.97
N ILE A 123 1.40 20.66 -4.37
CA ILE A 123 1.08 19.42 -3.67
C ILE A 123 2.12 19.18 -2.57
N THR A 124 1.64 18.94 -1.36
CA THR A 124 2.49 18.56 -0.24
C THR A 124 2.95 17.11 -0.42
N LYS A 125 4.27 16.91 -0.37
CA LYS A 125 4.89 15.60 -0.54
C LYS A 125 5.69 15.21 0.69
N SER A 126 5.56 13.97 1.14
CA SER A 126 6.51 13.34 2.07
C SER A 126 7.03 12.00 1.52
N VAL A 127 8.10 11.48 2.12
CA VAL A 127 8.56 10.10 1.90
C VAL A 127 8.57 9.43 3.27
N THR A 128 7.86 8.31 3.38
CA THR A 128 7.75 7.53 4.62
C THR A 128 8.64 6.31 4.49
N THR A 129 9.72 6.25 5.26
CA THR A 129 10.66 5.13 5.26
C THR A 129 10.70 4.46 6.63
N VAL A 130 10.94 3.13 6.64
CA VAL A 130 11.10 2.40 7.91
C VAL A 130 12.37 2.79 8.65
N ALA A 131 13.37 3.37 7.96
CA ALA A 131 14.63 3.81 8.57
C ALA A 131 14.39 4.80 9.73
N SER A 132 13.43 5.71 9.61
CA SER A 132 13.15 6.72 10.65
C SER A 132 12.82 6.10 12.02
N ILE A 133 12.14 4.95 12.09
CA ILE A 133 11.85 4.32 13.39
C ILE A 133 13.06 3.59 14.00
N HIS A 134 14.12 3.35 13.22
CA HIS A 134 15.41 2.87 13.73
C HIS A 134 16.35 4.03 14.11
N GLU A 135 16.01 5.25 13.72
CA GLU A 135 16.79 6.47 13.91
C GLU A 135 16.11 7.42 14.91
N ASP A 136 15.42 8.46 14.42
CA ASP A 136 14.91 9.60 15.17
C ASP A 136 13.47 9.42 15.68
N LEU A 137 12.72 8.46 15.15
CA LEU A 137 11.32 8.18 15.49
C LEU A 137 11.14 6.87 16.29
N ARG A 138 12.10 6.52 17.16
CA ARG A 138 12.07 5.26 17.94
C ARG A 138 10.83 5.12 18.82
N ASP A 139 10.42 6.19 19.50
CA ASP A 139 9.23 6.17 20.38
C ASP A 139 7.95 5.95 19.57
N PHE A 140 7.87 6.54 18.37
CA PHE A 140 6.78 6.28 17.44
C PHE A 140 6.77 4.80 17.01
N GLY A 141 7.93 4.24 16.68
CA GLY A 141 8.09 2.82 16.37
C GLY A 141 7.64 1.90 17.51
N TYR A 142 8.01 2.23 18.76
CA TYR A 142 7.60 1.47 19.95
C TYR A 142 6.08 1.45 20.13
N VAL A 143 5.43 2.61 20.05
CA VAL A 143 3.98 2.74 20.18
C VAL A 143 3.26 1.95 19.10
N TYR A 144 3.65 2.12 17.83
CA TYR A 144 2.97 1.44 16.72
C TYR A 144 3.22 -0.06 16.67
N THR A 145 4.42 -0.53 17.03
CA THR A 145 4.70 -1.98 17.14
C THR A 145 3.83 -2.64 18.20
N THR A 146 3.64 -1.96 19.34
CA THR A 146 2.74 -2.42 20.40
C THR A 146 1.28 -2.43 19.93
N TYR A 147 0.85 -1.39 19.24
CA TYR A 147 -0.51 -1.29 18.68
C TYR A 147 -0.79 -2.35 17.62
N PHE A 148 0.16 -2.63 16.73
CA PHE A 148 0.03 -3.69 15.73
C PHE A 148 0.05 -5.08 16.35
N SER A 149 0.86 -5.32 17.38
CA SER A 149 0.85 -6.58 18.15
C SER A 149 -0.52 -6.83 18.77
N LYS A 150 -1.14 -5.78 19.35
CA LYS A 150 -2.52 -5.85 19.82
C LYS A 150 -3.49 -6.12 18.65
N GLY A 151 -3.30 -5.49 17.51
CA GLY A 151 -4.17 -5.69 16.35
C GLY A 151 -4.13 -7.09 15.76
N LEU A 152 -2.96 -7.72 15.74
CA LEU A 152 -2.79 -9.12 15.38
C LEU A 152 -3.51 -10.02 16.38
N LYS A 153 -3.32 -9.77 17.69
CA LYS A 153 -3.99 -10.52 18.76
C LYS A 153 -5.51 -10.41 18.70
N ASP A 154 -6.03 -9.21 18.44
CA ASP A 154 -7.46 -8.94 18.35
C ASP A 154 -8.08 -9.38 17.00
N GLY A 155 -7.25 -9.70 16.01
CA GLY A 155 -7.66 -10.15 14.67
C GLY A 155 -8.14 -9.06 13.72
N TRP A 156 -8.05 -7.77 14.10
CA TRP A 156 -8.39 -6.66 13.18
C TRP A 156 -7.27 -6.37 12.19
N LEU A 157 -6.01 -6.61 12.58
CA LEU A 157 -4.86 -6.58 11.68
C LEU A 157 -4.55 -8.02 11.26
N LYS A 158 -4.54 -8.27 9.95
CA LYS A 158 -4.25 -9.57 9.36
C LYS A 158 -2.97 -9.49 8.55
N ALA A 159 -2.16 -10.55 8.64
CA ALA A 159 -0.95 -10.67 7.84
C ALA A 159 -1.29 -10.66 6.34
N HIS A 160 -0.39 -10.07 5.55
CA HIS A 160 -0.39 -10.23 4.10
C HIS A 160 -0.17 -11.72 3.75
N PRO A 161 -0.79 -12.28 2.69
CA PRO A 161 -0.62 -13.68 2.34
C PRO A 161 0.86 -14.04 2.20
N GLN A 162 1.22 -15.23 2.69
CA GLN A 162 2.59 -15.72 2.66
C GLN A 162 2.69 -17.03 1.87
N GLU A 163 3.80 -17.18 1.18
CA GLU A 163 4.18 -18.43 0.49
C GLU A 163 5.52 -18.90 1.05
N VAL A 164 5.53 -20.10 1.63
CA VAL A 164 6.77 -20.70 2.11
C VAL A 164 7.51 -21.28 0.91
N ILE A 165 8.71 -20.76 0.63
CA ILE A 165 9.60 -21.38 -0.36
C ILE A 165 10.26 -22.59 0.32
N PRO A 166 10.20 -23.79 -0.30
CA PRO A 166 10.81 -25.00 0.26
C PRO A 166 12.35 -24.88 0.34
N GLY A 167 13.03 -25.79 1.05
CA GLY A 167 14.50 -25.83 1.09
C GLY A 167 15.18 -24.82 2.02
N GLY A 168 14.41 -24.04 2.79
CA GLY A 168 14.95 -23.10 3.76
C GLY A 168 15.83 -22.04 3.10
N LEU A 169 17.05 -21.82 3.62
CA LEU A 169 17.95 -20.79 3.10
C LEU A 169 18.65 -21.17 1.78
N GLU A 170 18.64 -22.44 1.37
CA GLU A 170 19.24 -22.86 0.08
C GLU A 170 18.47 -22.29 -1.12
N ASP A 171 17.15 -22.10 -0.99
CA ASP A 171 16.28 -21.63 -2.06
C ASP A 171 16.12 -20.08 -2.09
N ILE A 172 16.99 -19.32 -1.39
CA ILE A 172 16.92 -17.85 -1.39
C ILE A 172 16.99 -17.28 -2.81
N GLU A 173 17.88 -17.82 -3.64
CA GLU A 173 18.06 -17.40 -5.03
C GLU A 173 16.75 -17.51 -5.81
N LYS A 174 16.01 -18.61 -5.65
CA LYS A 174 14.72 -18.83 -6.31
C LYS A 174 13.70 -17.75 -5.96
N GLY A 175 13.58 -17.39 -4.68
CA GLY A 175 12.64 -16.34 -4.29
C GLY A 175 13.08 -14.96 -4.76
N LEU A 176 14.38 -14.66 -4.80
CA LEU A 176 14.91 -13.42 -5.38
C LEU A 176 14.63 -13.34 -6.87
N MET A 177 14.88 -14.41 -7.64
CA MET A 177 14.54 -14.49 -9.06
C MET A 177 13.03 -14.34 -9.29
N ASN A 178 12.18 -14.90 -8.42
CA ASN A 178 10.74 -14.72 -8.51
C ASN A 178 10.31 -13.26 -8.28
N LEU A 179 11.01 -12.52 -7.41
CA LEU A 179 10.76 -11.09 -7.19
C LEU A 179 11.23 -10.27 -8.40
N GLU A 180 12.43 -10.53 -8.90
CA GLU A 180 13.01 -9.86 -10.08
C GLU A 180 12.14 -10.05 -11.32
N ASN A 181 11.65 -11.28 -11.55
CA ASN A 181 10.77 -11.61 -12.68
C ASN A 181 9.32 -11.11 -12.50
N GLY A 182 8.98 -10.48 -11.36
CA GLY A 182 7.64 -9.98 -11.09
C GLY A 182 6.59 -11.09 -10.93
N THR A 183 7.00 -12.30 -10.57
CA THR A 183 6.12 -13.47 -10.39
C THR A 183 5.27 -13.34 -9.13
N ALA A 184 5.81 -12.72 -8.07
CA ALA A 184 5.08 -12.49 -6.84
C ALA A 184 3.81 -11.65 -7.08
N SER A 185 2.65 -12.16 -6.65
CA SER A 185 1.37 -11.45 -6.75
C SER A 185 0.58 -11.60 -5.46
N ALA A 186 0.44 -10.51 -4.71
CA ALA A 186 -0.20 -10.47 -3.39
C ALA A 186 0.32 -11.53 -2.39
N VAL A 187 1.60 -11.91 -2.50
CA VAL A 187 2.26 -12.83 -1.57
C VAL A 187 3.56 -12.25 -1.05
N LYS A 188 3.95 -12.65 0.16
CA LYS A 188 5.30 -12.49 0.69
C LYS A 188 5.96 -13.86 0.71
N TYR A 189 7.08 -14.00 0.00
CA TYR A 189 7.91 -15.19 0.14
C TYR A 189 8.54 -15.22 1.53
N VAL A 190 8.42 -16.36 2.20
CA VAL A 190 8.98 -16.61 3.53
C VAL A 190 9.79 -17.90 3.51
N TYR A 191 10.84 -17.95 4.33
CA TYR A 191 11.72 -19.10 4.44
C TYR A 191 11.70 -19.59 5.88
N ARG A 192 11.64 -20.90 6.05
CA ARG A 192 11.81 -21.53 7.36
C ARG A 192 13.26 -21.98 7.48
N ILE A 193 13.99 -21.37 8.41
CA ILE A 193 15.42 -21.68 8.61
C ILE A 193 15.61 -23.16 8.95
N ALA A 194 14.71 -23.75 9.74
CA ALA A 194 14.74 -25.17 10.11
C ALA A 194 14.54 -26.14 8.92
N ASP A 195 14.03 -25.65 7.78
CA ASP A 195 13.86 -26.46 6.57
C ASP A 195 15.14 -26.47 5.71
N THR A 196 16.20 -25.78 6.14
CA THR A 196 17.49 -25.74 5.44
C THR A 196 18.23 -27.06 5.66
N PRO A 197 18.62 -27.80 4.60
CA PRO A 197 19.40 -29.02 4.75
C PRO A 197 20.65 -28.83 5.62
N GLY A 198 20.85 -29.74 6.58
CA GLY A 198 21.99 -29.70 7.50
C GLY A 198 21.86 -28.75 8.70
N VAL A 199 20.74 -28.03 8.86
CA VAL A 199 20.45 -27.27 10.09
C VAL A 199 19.77 -28.20 11.11
N GLU A 200 20.38 -28.32 12.29
CA GLU A 200 19.75 -29.01 13.45
C GLU A 200 18.90 -28.00 14.23
N SER A 201 17.67 -28.42 14.60
CA SER A 201 16.67 -27.61 15.31
C SER A 201 16.71 -27.79 16.82
#